data_AF-A0A7J0BYH1-F1
#
_entry.id   AF-A0A7J0BYH1-F1
#
_cell.length_a   1.000
_cell.length_b   1.000
_cell.length_c   1.000
_cell.angle_alpha   90.00
_cell.angle_beta   90.00
_cell.angle_gamma   90.00
#
_symmetry.space_group_name_H-M   'P 1'
#
loop_
_entity.id
_entity.type
_entity.pdbx_description
1 polymer ?
#
loop_
_entity_poly.entity_id
_entity_poly.type
_entity_poly.pdbx_seq_one_letter_code
_entity_poly.pdbx_strand_id
1 'polypeptide(L)' 'MLPRRWVVERAFAWLMHSLRLARDYETLTATSEAMIQWSMITRMSRRLARPPAHGRH' A
#
# COMPACT_ATOMS: atom_id res chain seq x y z
N MET A 1 -19.63 7.02 -13.63
CA MET A 1 -19.23 6.38 -12.36
C MET A 1 -18.00 5.52 -12.65
N LEU A 2 -16.83 5.80 -12.05
CA LEU A 2 -15.57 5.12 -12.40
C LEU A 2 -15.27 3.98 -11.40
N PRO A 3 -15.62 2.72 -11.70
CA PRO A 3 -15.47 1.58 -10.77
C PRO A 3 -14.01 1.25 -10.41
N ARG A 4 -13.03 1.98 -10.95
CA ARG A 4 -11.60 1.77 -10.74
C ARG A 4 -10.90 2.90 -9.97
N ARG A 5 -11.58 4.03 -9.73
CA ARG A 5 -11.03 5.15 -8.94
C ARG A 5 -10.78 4.76 -7.49
N TRP A 6 -11.66 3.95 -6.91
CA TRP A 6 -11.52 3.53 -5.51
C TRP A 6 -10.21 2.76 -5.27
N VAL A 7 -9.69 2.04 -6.26
CA VAL A 7 -8.43 1.28 -6.14
C VAL A 7 -7.25 2.24 -6.04
N VAL A 8 -7.25 3.30 -6.85
CA VAL A 8 -6.21 4.34 -6.85
C VAL A 8 -6.32 5.15 -5.55
N GLU A 9 -7.52 5.59 -5.19
CA GLU A 9 -7.78 6.35 -3.96
C GLU A 9 -7.43 5.53 -2.70
N ARG A 10 -7.66 4.21 -2.69
CA ARG A 10 -7.23 3.33 -1.58
C ARG A 10 -5.72 3.16 -1.52
N ALA A 11 -5.05 3.07 -2.67
CA ALA A 11 -3.59 3.05 -2.71
C ALA A 11 -3.01 4.38 -2.21
N PHE A 12 -3.59 5.51 -2.62
CA PHE A 12 -3.22 6.82 -2.11
C PHE A 12 -3.55 6.97 -0.62
N ALA A 13 -4.67 6.45 -0.12
CA ALA A 13 -5.01 6.49 1.30
C ALA A 13 -4.02 5.70 2.15
N TRP A 14 -3.60 4.51 1.69
CA TRP A 14 -2.54 3.74 2.36
C TRP A 14 -1.19 4.43 2.30
N LEU A 15 -0.82 4.97 1.13
CA LEU A 15 0.43 5.71 0.97
C LEU A 15 0.43 6.94 1.88
N MET A 16 -0.64 7.73 1.90
CA MET A 16 -0.78 8.92 2.74
C MET A 16 -0.85 8.59 4.23
N HIS A 17 -1.41 7.42 4.62
CA HIS A 17 -1.40 6.98 6.01
C HIS A 17 0.02 6.57 6.45
N SER A 18 0.74 5.80 5.62
CA SER A 18 2.16 5.48 5.85
C SER A 18 3.02 6.74 5.81
N LEU A 19 2.77 7.67 4.90
CA LEU A 19 3.50 8.93 4.80
C LEU A 19 3.15 9.91 5.92
N ARG A 20 1.91 9.91 6.44
CA ARG A 20 1.56 10.71 7.64
C ARG A 20 2.29 10.17 8.86
N LEU A 21 2.36 8.84 9.00
CA LEU A 21 3.20 8.22 10.02
C LEU A 21 4.68 8.54 9.81
N ALA A 22 5.16 8.68 8.56
CA ALA A 22 6.56 9.06 8.25
C ALA A 22 6.85 10.56 8.39
N ARG A 23 5.85 11.42 8.17
CA ARG A 23 5.95 12.89 8.23
C ARG A 23 6.06 13.41 9.65
N ASP A 24 5.55 12.68 10.63
CA ASP A 24 5.89 12.91 12.03
C ASP A 24 7.38 12.60 12.36
N TYR A 25 8.14 11.98 11.44
CA TYR A 25 9.58 11.69 11.56
C TYR A 25 10.44 12.44 10.51
N GLU A 26 10.06 13.68 10.20
CA GLU A 26 10.66 14.56 9.18
C GLU A 26 12.18 14.81 9.28
N THR A 27 12.88 14.23 10.25
CA THR A 27 14.34 14.34 10.39
C THR A 27 15.15 13.31 9.59
N LEU A 28 14.56 12.18 9.15
CA LEU A 28 15.31 11.16 8.38
C LEU A 28 14.55 10.68 7.12
N THR A 29 15.05 11.10 5.96
CA THR A 29 14.62 10.62 4.63
C THR A 29 14.66 9.09 4.50
N ALA A 30 15.60 8.43 5.20
CA ALA A 30 15.74 6.97 5.23
C ALA A 30 14.51 6.26 5.83
N THR A 31 13.86 6.85 6.82
CA THR A 31 12.65 6.28 7.44
C THR A 31 11.46 6.34 6.49
N SER A 32 11.36 7.43 5.71
CA SER A 32 10.32 7.58 4.68
C SER A 32 10.49 6.56 3.55
N GLU A 33 11.72 6.32 3.11
CA GLU A 33 12.03 5.29 2.11
C GLU A 33 11.69 3.89 2.62
N ALA A 34 12.05 3.58 3.88
CA ALA A 34 11.74 2.30 4.51
C ALA A 34 10.22 2.04 4.60
N MET A 35 9.40 3.04 4.92
CA MET A 35 7.94 2.88 4.94
C MET A 35 7.35 2.64 3.54
N ILE A 36 7.86 3.32 2.52
CA ILE A 36 7.42 3.08 1.14
C ILE A 36 7.76 1.64 0.73
N GLN A 37 8.98 1.18 0.99
CA GLN A 37 9.40 -0.21 0.75
C GLN A 37 8.52 -1.20 1.52
N TRP A 38 8.31 -0.98 2.81
CA TRP A 38 7.46 -1.83 3.66
C TRP A 38 6.02 -1.93 3.12
N SER A 39 5.45 -0.81 2.66
CA SER A 39 4.10 -0.77 2.09
C SER A 39 4.00 -1.58 0.80
N MET A 40 5.02 -1.50 -0.08
CA MET A 40 5.10 -2.27 -1.31
C MET A 40 5.26 -3.76 -1.02
N ILE A 41 6.18 -4.13 -0.11
CA ILE A 41 6.39 -5.50 0.34
C ILE A 41 5.07 -6.07 0.85
N THR A 42 4.41 -5.41 1.81
CA THR A 42 3.13 -5.89 2.37
C THR A 42 2.04 -6.03 1.30
N ARG A 43 2.01 -5.14 0.30
CA ARG A 43 1.07 -5.22 -0.82
C ARG A 43 1.38 -6.40 -1.75
N MET A 44 2.65 -6.65 -2.05
CA MET A 44 3.07 -7.79 -2.88
C MET A 44 2.89 -9.11 -2.14
N SER A 45 3.24 -9.19 -0.86
CA SER A 45 2.98 -10.36 0.00
C SER A 45 1.50 -10.73 0.00
N ARG A 46 0.58 -9.75 0.08
CA ARG A 46 -0.86 -10.02 -0.04
C ARG A 46 -1.30 -10.48 -1.42
N ARG A 47 -0.60 -10.10 -2.49
CA ARG A 47 -0.87 -10.59 -3.84
C ARG A 47 -0.39 -12.03 -4.02
N LEU A 48 0.77 -12.36 -3.48
CA LEU A 48 1.33 -13.71 -3.50
C LEU A 48 0.54 -14.67 -2.60
N ALA A 49 0.15 -14.20 -1.42
CA ALA A 49 -0.68 -14.96 -0.47
C ALA A 49 -2.16 -15.02 -0.87
N ARG A 50 -2.57 -14.34 -1.95
CA ARG A 50 -3.91 -14.49 -2.48
C ARG A 50 -3.92 -15.76 -3.33
N PRO A 51 -4.54 -16.86 -2.86
CA PRO A 51 -4.66 -18.04 -3.70
C PRO A 51 -5.37 -17.64 -5.00
N PRO A 52 -5.00 -18.23 -6.15
CA PRO A 52 -5.79 -18.07 -7.36
C PRO A 52 -7.23 -18.42 -6.99
N ALA A 53 -8.18 -17.59 -7.39
CA ALA A 53 -9.59 -17.89 -7.19
C ALA A 53 -9.90 -19.13 -8.03
N HIS A 54 -9.66 -20.32 -7.46
CA HIS A 54 -10.10 -21.57 -8.03
C HIS A 54 -11.61 -21.48 -8.11
N GLY A 55 -12.12 -21.56 -9.34
CA GLY A 55 -13.47 -21.17 -9.70
C GLY A 55 -14.51 -21.75 -8.76
N ARG A 56 -15.41 -20.89 -8.29
CA ARG A 56 -16.73 -21.35 -7.89
C ARG A 56 -17.43 -21.77 -9.18
N HIS A 57 -17.42 -23.08 -9.45
CA HIS A 57 -18.37 -23.76 -10.30
C HIS A 57 -19.00 -24.88 -9.47
#